data_AF-A0A819X8G3-F1
#
_entry.id   AF-A0A819X8G3-F1
#
_cell.length_a   1.000
_cell.length_b   1.000
_cell.length_c   1.000
_cell.angle_alpha   90.00
_cell.angle_beta   90.00
_cell.angle_gamma   90.00
#
_symmetry.space_group_name_H-M   'P 1'
#
loop_
_entity.id
_entity.type
_entity.pdbx_description
1 polymer ?
#
loop_
_entity_poly.entity_id
_entity_poly.type
_entity_poly.pdbx_seq_one_letter_code
_entity_poly.pdbx_strand_id
1 'polypeptide(L)'
;MSTLSDQTNNNGSTIASNTVLHDNDLTDQAKNHFGYYSDILRTFESHPQSVLCNKYLTDADRNFFLSDLHTLYTNCKHVLNYTAEHNEFRDYNLPSIGPLMICGVVRAGTTLLYNLLACDPNCRAPLYTDMYVEVVPPIARSDSIGQKRRIDLLNSSQQKIEEDQHILRQAGYLPLFACISLDEDSNTESWIRNEMNKDYIYDYHEIFLRMLNSVDMPKSHWLLKSPFHILYLDKIVRQYPNALLIMIHRRLDEVLPSSDEFETAMRNWLLENPQGKQGRHMYSSDEFGLSREDIQTRYADYINLFLSSTSSNNQPSSVN
;
A
#
# COMPACT_ATOMS: atom_id res chain seq x y z
N MET A 1 6.62 36.54 -0.30
CA MET A 1 5.29 36.91 0.22
C MET A 1 4.29 36.93 -0.93
N SER A 2 3.73 35.78 -1.25
CA SER A 2 2.56 35.62 -2.12
C SER A 2 1.71 34.57 -1.43
N THR A 3 0.69 35.06 -0.72
CA THR A 3 -0.31 34.26 -0.03
C THR A 3 -1.17 33.56 -1.08
N LEU A 4 -1.16 32.22 -1.07
CA LEU A 4 -2.15 31.41 -1.78
C LEU A 4 -3.53 31.80 -1.24
N SER A 5 -4.27 32.53 -2.07
CA SER A 5 -5.66 32.90 -1.85
C SER A 5 -6.54 31.64 -1.82
N ASP A 6 -7.38 31.54 -0.80
CA ASP A 6 -8.51 30.61 -0.72
C ASP A 6 -9.31 30.64 -2.04
N GLN A 7 -9.12 29.64 -2.90
CA GLN A 7 -9.99 29.45 -4.05
C GLN A 7 -11.24 28.72 -3.59
N THR A 8 -12.29 29.50 -3.36
CA THR A 8 -13.64 29.03 -3.11
C THR A 8 -14.22 28.44 -4.40
N ASN A 9 -14.39 27.12 -4.42
CA ASN A 9 -15.20 26.46 -5.45
C ASN A 9 -16.66 26.38 -4.97
N ASN A 10 -17.61 26.59 -5.88
CA ASN A 10 -19.03 26.91 -5.62
C ASN A 10 -19.89 25.82 -4.94
N ASN A 11 -19.29 24.81 -4.30
CA ASN A 11 -19.98 23.70 -3.62
C ASN A 11 -19.53 23.47 -2.17
N GLY A 12 -19.09 24.52 -1.45
CA GLY A 12 -19.18 24.59 0.02
C GLY A 12 -18.46 23.54 0.87
N SER A 13 -17.63 22.66 0.30
CA SER A 13 -16.74 21.78 1.07
C SER A 13 -15.33 22.37 1.05
N THR A 14 -15.06 23.28 1.98
CA THR A 14 -13.71 23.70 2.28
C THR A 14 -12.99 22.50 2.88
N ILE A 15 -11.94 21.98 2.23
CA ILE A 15 -11.04 21.03 2.88
C ILE A 15 -10.55 21.71 4.14
N ALA A 16 -10.93 21.19 5.30
CA ALA A 16 -10.48 21.75 6.56
C ALA A 16 -8.95 21.73 6.56
N SER A 17 -8.32 22.89 6.80
CA SER A 17 -6.86 23.08 6.75
C SER A 17 -6.08 22.07 7.60
N ASN A 18 -6.74 21.39 8.55
CA ASN A 18 -6.17 20.35 9.40
C ASN A 18 -5.98 18.98 8.72
N THR A 19 -6.37 18.80 7.45
CA THR A 19 -6.41 17.47 6.79
C THR A 19 -5.19 17.18 5.88
N VAL A 20 -4.24 18.12 5.79
CA VAL A 20 -3.08 18.04 4.89
C VAL A 20 -1.80 18.31 5.68
N LEU A 21 -0.69 17.63 5.33
CA LEU A 21 0.64 17.98 5.84
C LEU A 21 1.00 19.36 5.32
N HIS A 22 1.26 20.30 6.22
CA HIS A 22 1.84 21.58 5.87
C HIS A 22 3.32 21.54 6.16
N ASP A 23 4.09 22.36 5.46
CA ASP A 23 5.52 22.51 5.72
C ASP A 23 5.79 22.82 7.21
N ASN A 24 4.93 23.58 7.88
CA ASN A 24 5.06 23.93 9.30
C ASN A 24 4.83 22.76 10.27
N ASP A 25 4.38 21.59 9.79
CA ASP A 25 4.18 20.40 10.62
C ASP A 25 5.45 19.60 10.86
N LEU A 26 6.47 19.80 10.03
CA LEU A 26 7.76 19.16 10.19
C LEU A 26 8.73 20.09 10.91
N THR A 27 9.53 19.53 11.81
CA THR A 27 10.61 20.27 12.46
C THR A 27 11.69 20.63 11.44
N ASP A 28 12.44 21.71 11.69
CA ASP A 28 13.58 22.07 10.83
C ASP A 28 14.61 20.94 10.74
N GLN A 29 14.76 20.16 11.82
CA GLN A 29 15.60 18.97 11.83
C GLN A 29 15.10 17.90 10.85
N ALA A 30 13.80 17.62 10.83
CA ALA A 30 13.21 16.68 9.87
C ALA A 30 13.35 17.15 8.43
N LYS A 31 13.09 18.44 8.15
CA LYS A 31 13.26 19.02 6.81
C LYS A 31 14.69 18.92 6.30
N ASN A 32 15.66 19.17 7.18
CA ASN A 32 17.08 19.07 6.86
C ASN A 32 17.55 17.61 6.70
N HIS A 33 16.97 16.68 7.47
CA HIS A 33 17.33 15.26 7.41
C HIS A 33 16.78 14.57 6.16
N PHE A 34 15.52 14.85 5.81
CA PHE A 34 14.79 14.16 4.76
C PHE A 34 14.56 15.07 3.56
N GLY A 35 15.54 15.16 2.64
CA GLY A 35 15.45 16.02 1.46
C GLY A 35 14.23 15.77 0.55
N TYR A 36 13.60 14.61 0.66
CA TYR A 36 12.39 14.22 -0.07
C TYR A 36 11.07 14.63 0.61
N TYR A 37 11.09 15.27 1.79
CA TYR A 37 9.87 15.60 2.52
C TYR A 37 8.91 16.48 1.69
N SER A 38 9.47 17.36 0.85
CA SER A 38 8.69 18.24 -0.03
C SER A 38 7.97 17.48 -1.14
N ASP A 39 8.51 16.34 -1.58
CA ASP A 39 7.84 15.46 -2.54
C ASP A 39 6.70 14.69 -1.87
N ILE A 40 6.89 14.23 -0.62
CA ILE A 40 5.80 13.67 0.21
C ILE A 40 4.67 14.69 0.34
N LEU A 41 4.99 15.92 0.72
CA LEU A 41 4.03 17.04 0.82
C LEU A 41 3.23 17.22 -0.47
N ARG A 42 3.95 17.31 -1.60
CA ARG A 42 3.34 17.48 -2.92
C ARG A 42 2.34 16.36 -3.22
N THR A 43 2.61 15.13 -2.81
CA THR A 43 1.64 14.03 -2.99
C THR A 43 0.33 14.31 -2.24
N PHE A 44 0.42 14.73 -0.98
CA PHE A 44 -0.77 14.96 -0.18
C PHE A 44 -1.52 16.23 -0.60
N GLU A 45 -0.87 17.18 -1.27
CA GLU A 45 -1.52 18.36 -1.85
C GLU A 45 -2.18 18.09 -3.21
N SER A 46 -1.52 17.33 -4.09
CA SER A 46 -1.93 17.18 -5.49
C SER A 46 -3.04 16.14 -5.70
N HIS A 47 -3.09 15.10 -4.88
CA HIS A 47 -4.04 13.97 -5.05
C HIS A 47 -5.48 14.30 -4.62
N PRO A 48 -5.73 14.96 -3.46
CA PRO A 48 -7.08 15.04 -2.90
C PRO A 48 -8.07 15.81 -3.75
N GLN A 49 -7.65 16.88 -4.44
CA GLN A 49 -8.57 17.71 -5.22
C GLN A 49 -9.29 16.90 -6.30
N SER A 50 -8.56 16.05 -7.03
CA SER A 50 -9.14 15.24 -8.10
C SER A 50 -10.18 14.24 -7.57
N VAL A 51 -9.92 13.64 -6.40
CA VAL A 51 -10.84 12.72 -5.72
C VAL A 51 -12.05 13.50 -5.17
N LEU A 52 -11.83 14.66 -4.55
CA LEU A 52 -12.88 15.48 -3.97
C LEU A 52 -13.76 16.19 -5.00
N CYS A 53 -13.31 16.30 -6.25
CA CYS A 53 -14.12 16.77 -7.37
C CYS A 53 -14.83 15.62 -8.11
N ASN A 54 -14.55 14.35 -7.79
CA ASN A 54 -15.21 13.21 -8.44
C ASN A 54 -16.72 13.22 -8.15
N LYS A 55 -17.54 13.50 -9.16
CA LYS A 55 -19.02 13.61 -9.07
C LYS A 55 -19.75 12.33 -8.64
N TYR A 56 -19.10 11.17 -8.70
CA TYR A 56 -19.67 9.88 -8.31
C TYR A 56 -19.48 9.55 -6.83
N LEU A 57 -18.68 10.32 -6.10
CA LEU A 57 -18.49 10.12 -4.65
C LEU A 57 -19.54 10.87 -3.85
N THR A 58 -20.11 10.19 -2.85
CA THR A 58 -21.00 10.80 -1.87
C THR A 58 -20.22 11.62 -0.84
N ASP A 59 -20.91 12.45 -0.05
CA ASP A 59 -20.27 13.18 1.05
C ASP A 59 -19.66 12.23 2.09
N ALA A 60 -20.26 11.05 2.30
CA ALA A 60 -19.70 10.03 3.18
C ALA A 60 -18.38 9.47 2.65
N ASP A 61 -18.30 9.20 1.34
CA ASP A 61 -17.07 8.72 0.70
C ASP A 61 -15.95 9.77 0.77
N ARG A 62 -16.30 11.05 0.56
CA ARG A 62 -15.35 12.16 0.71
C ARG A 62 -14.85 12.30 2.13
N ASN A 63 -15.74 12.20 3.12
CA ASN A 63 -15.36 12.27 4.53
C ASN A 63 -14.47 11.08 4.94
N PHE A 64 -14.77 9.88 4.46
CA PHE A 64 -13.92 8.70 4.67
C PHE A 64 -12.53 8.90 4.08
N PHE A 65 -12.45 9.37 2.83
CA PHE A 65 -11.20 9.67 2.16
C PHE A 65 -10.37 10.72 2.90
N LEU A 66 -10.99 11.83 3.31
CA LEU A 66 -10.33 12.88 4.09
C LEU A 66 -9.84 12.37 5.45
N SER A 67 -10.62 11.54 6.14
CA SER A 67 -10.23 10.95 7.42
C SER A 67 -9.04 10.00 7.30
N ASP A 68 -9.01 9.17 6.25
CA ASP A 68 -7.89 8.27 5.99
C ASP A 68 -6.63 9.05 5.57
N LEU A 69 -6.77 10.08 4.73
CA LEU A 69 -5.66 11.00 4.42
C LEU A 69 -5.11 11.67 5.67
N HIS A 70 -5.97 12.18 6.55
CA HIS A 70 -5.55 12.79 7.82
C HIS A 70 -4.73 11.82 8.67
N THR A 71 -5.13 10.54 8.70
CA THR A 71 -4.41 9.49 9.43
C THR A 71 -3.04 9.22 8.82
N LEU A 72 -2.97 9.06 7.48
CA LEU A 72 -1.69 8.85 6.79
C LEU A 72 -0.74 10.03 6.99
N TYR A 73 -1.28 11.25 6.89
CA TYR A 73 -0.60 12.49 7.18
C TYR A 73 0.00 12.50 8.59
N THR A 74 -0.84 12.26 9.60
CA THR A 74 -0.46 12.32 11.01
C THR A 74 0.65 11.31 11.31
N ASN A 75 0.50 10.09 10.80
CA ASN A 75 1.51 9.04 10.97
C ASN A 75 2.84 9.41 10.30
N CYS A 76 2.80 9.94 9.08
CA CYS A 76 3.98 10.38 8.36
C CYS A 76 4.74 11.49 9.12
N LYS A 77 4.02 12.51 9.57
CA LYS A 77 4.54 13.59 10.43
C LYS A 77 5.25 13.04 11.67
N HIS A 78 4.57 12.15 12.41
CA HIS A 78 5.13 11.57 13.63
C HIS A 78 6.42 10.80 13.34
N VAL A 79 6.45 9.97 12.30
CA VAL A 79 7.64 9.18 11.93
C VAL A 79 8.79 10.09 11.53
N LEU A 80 8.57 11.07 10.64
CA LEU A 80 9.64 11.96 10.17
C LEU A 80 10.20 12.81 11.30
N ASN A 81 9.35 13.45 12.13
CA ASN A 81 9.84 14.27 13.24
C ASN A 81 10.60 13.43 14.27
N TYR A 82 10.03 12.29 14.67
CA TYR A 82 10.63 11.44 15.69
C TYR A 82 11.97 10.85 15.25
N THR A 83 12.04 10.32 14.03
CA THR A 83 13.28 9.72 13.51
C THR A 83 14.36 10.74 13.20
N ALA A 84 13.98 11.99 12.88
CA ALA A 84 14.94 13.07 12.75
C ALA A 84 15.56 13.45 14.09
N GLU A 85 14.75 13.52 15.16
CA GLU A 85 15.18 13.86 16.53
C GLU A 85 16.05 12.77 17.16
N HIS A 86 15.82 11.50 16.82
CA HIS A 86 16.46 10.33 17.40
C HIS A 86 17.35 9.63 16.35
N ASN A 87 18.53 10.21 16.11
CA ASN A 87 19.46 9.73 15.08
C ASN A 87 20.02 8.31 15.35
N GLU A 88 19.85 7.75 16.55
CA GLU A 88 20.22 6.39 16.90
C GLU A 88 19.55 5.32 16.02
N PHE A 89 18.45 5.64 15.31
CA PHE A 89 17.84 4.73 14.32
C PHE A 89 18.75 4.36 13.15
N ARG A 90 19.83 5.12 12.93
CA ARG A 90 20.88 4.74 11.98
C ARG A 90 21.65 3.49 12.42
N ASP A 91 21.67 3.19 13.71
CA ASP A 91 22.38 2.02 14.26
C ASP A 91 21.54 0.74 14.20
N TYR A 92 20.21 0.86 14.13
CA TYR A 92 19.27 -0.26 14.01
C TYR A 92 19.12 -0.74 12.56
N ASN A 93 20.24 -1.13 11.96
CA ASN A 93 20.31 -1.59 10.58
C ASN A 93 19.40 -2.79 10.30
N LEU A 94 19.01 -2.94 9.04
CA LEU A 94 18.28 -4.12 8.58
C LEU A 94 19.17 -5.37 8.68
N PRO A 95 18.59 -6.55 8.89
CA PRO A 95 19.35 -7.80 8.90
C PRO A 95 20.16 -7.99 7.62
N SER A 96 21.33 -8.61 7.73
CA SER A 96 22.30 -8.76 6.64
C SER A 96 21.75 -9.51 5.42
N ILE A 97 20.85 -10.47 5.64
CA ILE A 97 20.20 -11.24 4.57
C ILE A 97 19.15 -10.44 3.80
N GLY A 98 18.86 -9.20 4.21
CA GLY A 98 17.86 -8.34 3.58
C GLY A 98 16.42 -8.76 3.89
N PRO A 99 15.43 -7.98 3.43
CA PRO A 99 14.03 -8.34 3.53
C PRO A 99 13.63 -9.41 2.51
N LEU A 100 12.75 -10.33 2.90
CA LEU A 100 12.02 -11.21 2.00
C LEU A 100 10.72 -10.52 1.60
N MET A 101 10.60 -10.13 0.33
CA MET A 101 9.45 -9.38 -0.19
C MET A 101 8.63 -10.21 -1.16
N ILE A 102 7.35 -10.37 -0.88
CA ILE A 102 6.39 -11.05 -1.77
C ILE A 102 5.70 -10.00 -2.63
N CYS A 103 5.78 -10.17 -3.94
CA CYS A 103 5.13 -9.32 -4.92
C CYS A 103 4.38 -10.15 -5.97
N GLY A 104 3.64 -9.49 -6.84
CA GLY A 104 2.83 -10.11 -7.87
C GLY A 104 1.46 -9.48 -7.96
N VAL A 105 0.66 -9.98 -8.91
CA VAL A 105 -0.68 -9.44 -9.12
C VAL A 105 -1.58 -9.77 -7.93
N VAL A 106 -2.46 -8.83 -7.58
CA VAL A 106 -3.51 -9.06 -6.57
C VAL A 106 -4.27 -10.34 -6.92
N ARG A 107 -4.73 -11.12 -5.94
CA ARG A 107 -5.43 -12.43 -6.14
C ARG A 107 -4.62 -13.58 -6.78
N ALA A 108 -3.29 -13.47 -6.88
CA ALA A 108 -2.41 -14.58 -7.24
C ALA A 108 -2.14 -15.60 -6.12
N GLY A 109 -2.69 -15.39 -4.91
CA GLY A 109 -2.42 -16.26 -3.74
C GLY A 109 -1.31 -15.76 -2.81
N THR A 110 -0.84 -14.52 -3.00
CA THR A 110 0.18 -13.86 -2.16
C THR A 110 -0.17 -13.86 -0.67
N THR A 111 -1.45 -13.68 -0.32
CA THR A 111 -1.91 -13.70 1.08
C THR A 111 -1.68 -15.07 1.74
N LEU A 112 -1.92 -16.18 1.05
CA LEU A 112 -1.72 -17.51 1.63
C LEU A 112 -0.23 -17.73 1.93
N LEU A 113 0.63 -17.47 0.94
CA LEU A 113 2.08 -17.61 1.12
C LEU A 113 2.61 -16.69 2.22
N TYR A 114 2.15 -15.45 2.27
CA TYR A 114 2.54 -14.49 3.31
C TYR A 114 2.21 -15.00 4.71
N ASN A 115 1.01 -15.56 4.93
CA ASN A 115 0.64 -16.12 6.22
C ASN A 115 1.45 -17.38 6.58
N LEU A 116 1.74 -18.24 5.60
CA LEU A 116 2.56 -19.44 5.83
C LEU A 116 4.00 -19.09 6.21
N LEU A 117 4.62 -18.15 5.50
CA LEU A 117 5.99 -17.70 5.80
C LEU A 117 6.06 -16.94 7.13
N ALA A 118 5.00 -16.20 7.48
CA ALA A 118 4.91 -15.48 8.76
C ALA A 118 4.86 -16.42 9.98
N CYS A 119 4.66 -17.73 9.79
CA CYS A 119 4.78 -18.71 10.86
C CYS A 119 6.24 -18.98 11.29
N ASP A 120 7.26 -18.55 10.53
CA ASP A 120 8.65 -18.68 10.94
C ASP A 120 8.95 -17.75 12.14
N PRO A 121 9.31 -18.28 13.32
CA PRO A 121 9.59 -17.47 14.50
C PRO A 121 10.86 -16.61 14.37
N ASN A 122 11.65 -16.79 13.32
CA ASN A 122 12.84 -15.99 13.05
C ASN A 122 12.57 -14.78 12.15
N CYS A 123 11.44 -14.74 11.45
CA CYS A 123 11.06 -13.59 10.63
C CYS A 123 10.21 -12.61 11.44
N ARG A 124 10.11 -11.37 10.95
CA ARG A 124 9.10 -10.41 11.43
C ARG A 124 8.29 -9.90 10.25
N ALA A 125 6.98 -10.16 10.28
CA ALA A 125 6.00 -9.49 9.43
C ALA A 125 5.37 -8.31 10.19
N PRO A 126 5.20 -7.13 9.57
CA PRO A 126 4.56 -5.99 10.22
C PRO A 126 3.09 -6.29 10.55
N LEU A 127 2.68 -5.93 11.77
CA LEU A 127 1.26 -5.91 12.13
C LEU A 127 0.63 -4.61 11.64
N TYR A 128 -0.69 -4.62 11.40
CA TYR A 128 -1.42 -3.37 11.16
C TYR A 128 -1.17 -2.34 12.28
N THR A 129 -1.16 -2.81 13.53
CA THR A 129 -0.85 -2.00 14.70
C THR A 129 0.59 -1.49 14.70
N ASP A 130 1.55 -2.15 14.06
CA ASP A 130 2.93 -1.62 13.97
C ASP A 130 2.98 -0.40 13.03
N MET A 131 2.07 -0.34 12.05
CA MET A 131 2.05 0.66 10.99
C MET A 131 1.11 1.85 11.27
N TYR A 132 0.19 1.74 12.23
CA TYR A 132 -0.67 2.85 12.63
C TYR A 132 -0.04 3.67 13.76
N VAL A 133 0.53 4.84 13.48
CA VAL A 133 1.52 5.48 14.37
C VAL A 133 0.93 6.63 15.20
N GLU A 134 0.06 6.29 16.16
CA GLU A 134 -0.39 7.26 17.19
C GLU A 134 0.74 7.61 18.18
N VAL A 135 1.63 6.66 18.45
CA VAL A 135 2.84 6.80 19.28
C VAL A 135 4.05 6.32 18.50
N VAL A 136 5.11 7.12 18.52
CA VAL A 136 6.44 6.86 17.93
C VAL A 136 7.48 6.69 19.05
N PRO A 137 8.28 5.61 19.06
CA PRO A 137 8.19 4.45 18.18
C PRO A 137 7.00 3.56 18.61
N PRO A 138 6.57 2.60 17.78
CA PRO A 138 5.48 1.70 18.15
C PRO A 138 5.80 0.91 19.43
N ILE A 139 4.75 0.54 20.17
CA ILE A 139 4.88 -0.23 21.42
C ILE A 139 5.51 -1.60 21.10
N ALA A 140 6.39 -2.09 21.97
CA ALA A 140 7.00 -3.41 21.82
C ALA A 140 5.97 -4.53 21.85
N ARG A 141 6.17 -5.59 21.07
CA ARG A 141 5.30 -6.77 21.09
C ARG A 141 5.34 -7.51 22.42
N SER A 142 6.45 -7.38 23.14
CA SER A 142 6.60 -7.91 24.50
C SER A 142 5.73 -7.18 25.54
N ASP A 143 5.36 -5.91 25.31
CA ASP A 143 4.46 -5.15 26.20
C ASP A 143 2.99 -5.48 25.90
N SER A 144 2.50 -6.55 26.52
CA SER A 144 1.13 -7.01 26.35
C SER A 144 0.06 -5.98 26.77
N ILE A 145 0.36 -5.11 27.75
CA ILE A 145 -0.60 -4.10 28.24
C ILE A 145 -0.71 -2.98 27.23
N GLY A 146 0.44 -2.47 26.76
CA GLY A 146 0.47 -1.44 25.73
C GLY A 146 -0.14 -1.91 24.41
N GLN A 147 0.15 -3.15 23.99
CA GLN A 147 -0.48 -3.74 22.80
C GLN A 147 -1.99 -3.85 22.93
N LYS A 148 -2.52 -4.30 24.08
CA LYS A 148 -3.96 -4.41 24.29
C LYS A 148 -4.65 -3.05 24.20
N ARG A 149 -4.11 -2.02 24.88
CA ARG A 149 -4.65 -0.66 24.81
C ARG A 149 -4.71 -0.13 23.38
N ARG A 150 -3.68 -0.41 22.59
CA ARG A 150 -3.61 0.01 21.18
C ARG A 150 -4.63 -0.71 20.29
N ILE A 151 -4.83 -2.01 20.51
CA ILE A 151 -5.86 -2.79 19.79
C ILE A 151 -7.25 -2.24 20.09
N ASP A 152 -7.52 -1.95 21.37
CA ASP A 152 -8.81 -1.38 21.82
C ASP A 152 -9.07 -0.01 21.17
N LEU A 153 -8.06 0.87 21.10
CA LEU A 153 -8.17 2.18 20.43
C LEU A 153 -8.48 2.07 18.95
N LEU A 154 -7.94 1.06 18.27
CA LEU A 154 -8.14 0.83 16.85
C LEU A 154 -9.48 0.17 16.50
N ASN A 155 -10.31 -0.13 17.51
CA ASN A 155 -11.52 -0.95 17.36
C ASN A 155 -11.26 -2.24 16.56
N SER A 156 -10.04 -2.77 16.65
CA SER A 156 -9.65 -4.01 15.97
C SER A 156 -9.87 -5.18 16.91
N SER A 157 -10.39 -6.29 16.39
CA SER A 157 -10.57 -7.50 17.21
C SER A 157 -9.28 -8.31 17.38
N GLN A 158 -8.28 -8.13 16.49
CA GLN A 158 -7.04 -8.94 16.49
C GLN A 158 -5.83 -8.18 15.92
N GLN A 159 -4.63 -8.56 16.39
CA GLN A 159 -3.38 -8.27 15.70
C GLN A 159 -3.27 -9.15 14.47
N LYS A 160 -3.39 -8.53 13.30
CA LYS A 160 -3.25 -9.20 12.02
C LYS A 160 -1.97 -8.73 11.35
N ILE A 161 -1.18 -9.67 10.83
CA ILE A 161 -0.11 -9.33 9.89
C ILE A 161 -0.75 -8.64 8.69
N GLU A 162 -0.14 -7.57 8.22
CA GLU A 162 -0.72 -6.79 7.14
C GLU A 162 0.34 -6.43 6.10
N GLU A 163 -0.14 -5.95 4.96
CA GLU A 163 0.71 -5.53 3.84
C GLU A 163 1.50 -4.28 4.22
N ASP A 164 2.79 -4.24 3.88
CA ASP A 164 3.64 -3.07 4.09
C ASP A 164 3.25 -1.88 3.17
N GLN A 165 2.24 -2.06 2.31
CA GLN A 165 1.59 -0.98 1.59
C GLN A 165 1.13 0.17 2.51
N HIS A 166 0.77 -0.10 3.77
CA HIS A 166 0.40 0.95 4.72
C HIS A 166 1.56 1.89 5.04
N ILE A 167 2.80 1.42 4.99
CA ILE A 167 4.01 2.25 5.11
C ILE A 167 4.17 3.08 3.85
N LEU A 168 4.04 2.47 2.67
CA LEU A 168 4.14 3.17 1.38
C LEU A 168 3.09 4.29 1.27
N ARG A 169 1.86 4.05 1.76
CA ARG A 169 0.76 5.04 1.78
C ARG A 169 1.09 6.26 2.65
N GLN A 170 1.81 6.08 3.76
CA GLN A 170 2.25 7.20 4.60
C GLN A 170 3.28 8.08 3.88
N ALA A 171 4.07 7.50 2.98
CA ALA A 171 4.97 8.22 2.09
C ALA A 171 4.25 8.86 0.87
N GLY A 172 2.92 8.83 0.82
CA GLY A 172 2.16 9.44 -0.28
C GLY A 172 1.83 8.52 -1.44
N TYR A 173 2.08 7.21 -1.33
CA TYR A 173 1.71 6.26 -2.37
C TYR A 173 0.23 5.86 -2.29
N LEU A 174 -0.59 6.46 -3.14
CA LEU A 174 -2.06 6.39 -3.05
C LEU A 174 -2.72 5.79 -4.32
N PRO A 175 -2.35 4.58 -4.76
CA PRO A 175 -2.80 4.00 -6.04
C PRO A 175 -4.31 3.75 -6.09
N LEU A 176 -4.93 3.32 -4.98
CA LEU A 176 -6.38 3.14 -4.93
C LEU A 176 -7.12 4.47 -5.16
N PHE A 177 -6.55 5.56 -4.67
CA PHE A 177 -7.11 6.89 -4.85
C PHE A 177 -6.86 7.45 -6.25
N ALA A 178 -5.83 6.97 -6.95
CA ALA A 178 -5.64 7.20 -8.37
C ALA A 178 -6.78 6.59 -9.20
N CYS A 179 -7.24 5.39 -8.86
CA CYS A 179 -8.29 4.68 -9.60
C CYS A 179 -9.69 5.31 -9.47
N ILE A 180 -9.92 6.12 -8.43
CA ILE A 180 -11.15 6.90 -8.25
C ILE A 180 -10.99 8.35 -8.73
N SER A 181 -9.82 8.73 -9.25
CA SER A 181 -9.69 10.01 -9.93
C SER A 181 -10.31 9.89 -11.32
N LEU A 182 -11.18 10.84 -11.70
CA LEU A 182 -11.84 10.82 -13.01
C LEU A 182 -11.04 11.55 -14.11
N ASP A 183 -9.93 12.18 -13.76
CA ASP A 183 -9.16 12.96 -14.73
C ASP A 183 -8.17 12.07 -15.47
N GLU A 184 -8.61 11.53 -16.60
CA GLU A 184 -7.74 10.87 -17.62
C GLU A 184 -6.69 11.84 -18.21
N ASP A 185 -6.91 13.16 -18.09
CA ASP A 185 -6.05 14.22 -18.64
C ASP A 185 -5.30 15.06 -17.59
N SER A 186 -5.31 14.68 -16.30
CA SER A 186 -4.67 15.50 -15.26
C SER A 186 -3.17 15.26 -15.11
N ASN A 187 -2.47 16.33 -14.72
CA ASN A 187 -1.13 16.29 -14.13
C ASN A 187 -0.99 15.21 -13.04
N THR A 188 -2.08 14.83 -12.36
CA THR A 188 -2.09 13.83 -11.28
C THR A 188 -1.83 12.41 -11.81
N GLU A 189 -2.47 11.96 -12.89
CA GLU A 189 -2.20 10.62 -13.44
C GLU A 189 -0.78 10.51 -13.98
N SER A 190 -0.32 11.51 -14.74
CA SER A 190 1.06 11.59 -15.24
C SER A 190 2.07 11.61 -14.09
N TRP A 191 1.79 12.37 -13.03
CA TRP A 191 2.63 12.41 -11.83
C TRP A 191 2.67 11.04 -11.12
N ILE A 192 1.56 10.30 -11.07
CA ILE A 192 1.46 8.96 -10.47
C ILE A 192 2.21 7.91 -11.30
N ARG A 193 2.14 7.97 -12.62
CA ARG A 193 2.86 7.05 -13.50
C ARG A 193 4.35 7.35 -13.61
N ASN A 194 4.75 8.58 -13.32
CA ASN A 194 6.15 8.94 -13.31
C ASN A 194 6.84 8.33 -12.07
N GLU A 195 7.67 7.32 -12.31
CA GLU A 195 8.44 6.60 -11.31
C GLU A 195 9.40 7.52 -10.55
N MET A 196 9.98 8.53 -11.22
CA MET A 196 10.94 9.47 -10.62
C MET A 196 10.33 10.32 -9.50
N ASN A 197 9.01 10.53 -9.52
CA ASN A 197 8.32 11.31 -8.49
C ASN A 197 8.16 10.56 -7.17
N LYS A 198 8.60 9.31 -7.10
CA LYS A 198 8.33 8.37 -6.01
C LYS A 198 9.56 7.59 -5.58
N ASP A 199 10.74 8.00 -6.05
CA ASP A 199 12.03 7.37 -5.72
C ASP A 199 12.24 7.23 -4.22
N TYR A 200 11.78 8.22 -3.45
CA TYR A 200 11.95 8.29 -2.01
C TYR A 200 11.07 7.30 -1.20
N ILE A 201 10.08 6.64 -1.82
CA ILE A 201 9.13 5.79 -1.07
C ILE A 201 9.88 4.70 -0.29
N TYR A 202 10.92 4.11 -0.89
CA TYR A 202 11.70 3.07 -0.22
C TYR A 202 12.75 3.61 0.76
N ASP A 203 13.18 4.87 0.61
CA ASP A 203 13.94 5.58 1.63
C ASP A 203 13.10 5.71 2.91
N TYR A 204 11.87 6.21 2.78
CA TYR A 204 10.92 6.30 3.90
C TYR A 204 10.62 4.91 4.49
N HIS A 205 10.37 3.92 3.63
CA HIS A 205 10.10 2.55 4.07
C HIS A 205 11.26 1.97 4.89
N GLU A 206 12.52 2.21 4.49
CA GLU A 206 13.67 1.76 5.28
C GLU A 206 13.73 2.44 6.65
N ILE A 207 13.53 3.75 6.72
CA ILE A 207 13.50 4.50 7.97
C ILE A 207 12.40 3.95 8.89
N PHE A 208 11.23 3.62 8.34
CA PHE A 208 10.15 3.00 9.08
C PHE A 208 10.57 1.63 9.66
N LEU A 209 11.20 0.77 8.86
CA LEU A 209 11.68 -0.53 9.34
C LEU A 209 12.78 -0.41 10.40
N ARG A 210 13.69 0.57 10.26
CA ARG A 210 14.71 0.88 11.29
C ARG A 210 14.07 1.34 12.59
N MET A 211 13.04 2.19 12.51
CA MET A 211 12.24 2.57 13.68
C MET A 211 11.59 1.34 14.33
N LEU A 212 11.04 0.41 13.54
CA LEU A 212 10.49 -0.84 14.06
C LEU A 212 11.56 -1.74 14.70
N ASN A 213 12.77 -1.80 14.13
CA ASN A 213 13.91 -2.56 14.69
C ASN A 213 14.36 -2.02 16.05
N SER A 214 14.19 -0.73 16.32
CA SER A 214 14.54 -0.13 17.62
C SER A 214 13.75 -0.70 18.79
N VAL A 215 12.59 -1.30 18.50
CA VAL A 215 11.69 -1.87 19.49
C VAL A 215 11.70 -3.39 19.46
N ASP A 216 11.56 -4.00 18.27
CA ASP A 216 11.53 -5.47 18.11
C ASP A 216 12.27 -5.91 16.84
N MET A 217 13.59 -6.10 16.88
CA MET A 217 14.31 -6.57 15.70
C MET A 217 13.94 -8.02 15.31
N PRO A 218 13.73 -8.35 14.01
CA PRO A 218 13.65 -9.75 13.59
C PRO A 218 14.95 -10.50 13.90
N LYS A 219 14.86 -11.80 14.19
CA LYS A 219 16.05 -12.64 14.40
C LYS A 219 16.82 -12.89 13.11
N SER A 220 16.11 -13.00 11.98
CA SER A 220 16.69 -13.31 10.68
C SER A 220 16.37 -12.27 9.62
N HIS A 221 15.09 -12.02 9.30
CA HIS A 221 14.69 -11.11 8.22
C HIS A 221 13.32 -10.47 8.46
N TRP A 222 13.08 -9.38 7.74
CA TRP A 222 11.73 -8.85 7.53
C TRP A 222 11.00 -9.67 6.47
N LEU A 223 9.75 -10.03 6.75
CA LEU A 223 8.83 -10.61 5.77
C LEU A 223 7.83 -9.54 5.37
N LEU A 224 7.85 -9.14 4.11
CA LEU A 224 7.07 -8.03 3.57
C LEU A 224 6.26 -8.51 2.37
N LYS A 225 5.15 -7.85 2.10
CA LYS A 225 4.29 -8.20 0.98
C LYS A 225 3.40 -7.03 0.62
N SER A 226 3.55 -6.56 -0.62
CA SER A 226 2.67 -5.57 -1.22
C SER A 226 2.49 -5.91 -2.69
N PRO A 227 1.25 -5.87 -3.23
CA PRO A 227 1.04 -6.03 -4.67
C PRO A 227 1.75 -4.95 -5.47
N PHE A 228 2.09 -3.82 -4.84
CA PHE A 228 2.71 -2.67 -5.50
C PHE A 228 4.23 -2.74 -5.57
N HIS A 229 4.88 -3.68 -4.89
CA HIS A 229 6.33 -3.92 -5.03
C HIS A 229 6.73 -4.17 -6.50
N ILE A 230 5.84 -4.80 -7.28
CA ILE A 230 6.09 -5.10 -8.70
C ILE A 230 6.30 -3.83 -9.55
N LEU A 231 5.80 -2.67 -9.11
CA LEU A 231 5.92 -1.41 -9.82
C LEU A 231 7.22 -0.66 -9.50
N TYR A 232 8.03 -1.15 -8.55
CA TYR A 232 9.22 -0.44 -8.05
C TYR A 232 10.41 -1.38 -7.81
N LEU A 233 10.52 -2.45 -8.61
CA LEU A 233 11.57 -3.46 -8.43
C LEU A 233 12.97 -2.85 -8.55
N ASP A 234 13.16 -1.87 -9.44
CA ASP A 234 14.43 -1.15 -9.60
C ASP A 234 14.81 -0.40 -8.32
N LYS A 235 13.85 0.24 -7.65
CA LYS A 235 14.06 0.95 -6.38
C LYS A 235 14.31 -0.01 -5.24
N ILE A 236 13.54 -1.11 -5.17
CA ILE A 236 13.75 -2.15 -4.16
C ILE A 236 15.17 -2.71 -4.25
N VAL A 237 15.66 -3.03 -5.45
CA VAL A 237 17.01 -3.60 -5.64
C VAL A 237 18.10 -2.58 -5.30
N ARG A 238 17.87 -1.28 -5.54
CA ARG A 238 18.80 -0.22 -5.13
C ARG A 238 18.83 -0.02 -3.62
N GLN A 239 17.65 0.05 -2.99
CA GLN A 239 17.52 0.31 -1.56
C GLN A 239 17.92 -0.90 -0.71
N TYR A 240 17.53 -2.09 -1.16
CA TYR A 240 17.78 -3.35 -0.50
C TYR A 240 18.51 -4.31 -1.45
N PRO A 241 19.84 -4.16 -1.64
CA PRO A 241 20.61 -4.99 -2.56
C PRO A 241 20.55 -6.49 -2.24
N ASN A 242 20.31 -6.84 -0.97
CA ASN A 242 20.18 -8.22 -0.51
C ASN A 242 18.70 -8.68 -0.43
N ALA A 243 17.73 -7.89 -0.89
CA ALA A 243 16.34 -8.30 -0.84
C ALA A 243 16.10 -9.58 -1.63
N LEU A 244 15.35 -10.50 -1.02
CA LEU A 244 14.87 -11.70 -1.68
C LEU A 244 13.46 -11.44 -2.19
N LEU A 245 13.27 -11.48 -3.50
CA LEU A 245 11.99 -11.22 -4.14
C LEU A 245 11.28 -12.53 -4.45
N ILE A 246 10.08 -12.73 -3.92
CA ILE A 246 9.16 -13.80 -4.32
C ILE A 246 8.06 -13.19 -5.18
N MET A 247 8.15 -13.36 -6.50
CA MET A 247 7.07 -12.98 -7.41
C MET A 247 6.13 -14.16 -7.61
N ILE A 248 4.85 -13.98 -7.24
CA ILE A 248 3.82 -14.99 -7.51
C ILE A 248 3.16 -14.66 -8.83
N HIS A 249 3.11 -15.66 -9.71
CA HIS A 249 2.53 -15.57 -11.03
C HIS A 249 1.18 -16.26 -11.06
N ARG A 250 0.20 -15.61 -11.70
CA ARG A 250 -1.09 -16.20 -12.05
C ARG A 250 -1.51 -15.63 -13.40
N ARG A 251 -2.21 -16.44 -14.20
CA ARG A 251 -2.72 -15.98 -15.49
C ARG A 251 -3.73 -14.85 -15.27
N LEU A 252 -3.51 -13.69 -15.91
CA LEU A 252 -4.29 -12.47 -15.71
C LEU A 252 -5.80 -12.64 -15.95
N ASP A 253 -6.19 -13.54 -16.86
CA ASP A 253 -7.58 -13.88 -17.17
C ASP A 253 -8.33 -14.56 -16.00
N GLU A 254 -7.61 -15.07 -14.99
CA GLU A 254 -8.19 -15.65 -13.78
C GLU A 254 -8.24 -14.67 -12.58
N VAL A 255 -7.70 -13.46 -12.74
CA VAL A 255 -7.38 -12.54 -11.64
C VAL A 255 -8.12 -11.22 -11.71
N LEU A 256 -8.43 -10.74 -12.93
CA LEU A 256 -9.25 -9.56 -13.19
C LEU A 256 -10.74 -9.96 -13.19
N PRO A 257 -11.63 -9.38 -12.36
CA PRO A 257 -12.98 -9.91 -12.12
C PRO A 257 -14.08 -9.31 -13.03
N SER A 258 -14.46 -9.91 -14.15
CA SER A 258 -15.47 -9.31 -15.03
C SER A 258 -16.96 -9.62 -14.60
N SER A 259 -17.94 -8.78 -15.04
CA SER A 259 -19.45 -8.93 -15.13
C SER A 259 -20.42 -8.05 -14.28
N ASP A 260 -21.52 -7.62 -14.91
CA ASP A 260 -22.70 -6.93 -14.35
C ASP A 260 -23.46 -7.74 -13.27
N GLU A 261 -23.29 -9.05 -13.24
CA GLU A 261 -23.78 -9.88 -12.15
C GLU A 261 -22.92 -9.73 -10.90
N PHE A 262 -21.66 -9.26 -11.00
CA PHE A 262 -20.90 -8.82 -9.83
C PHE A 262 -21.46 -7.53 -9.26
N GLU A 263 -21.86 -6.54 -10.09
CA GLU A 263 -22.54 -5.34 -9.59
C GLU A 263 -23.93 -5.70 -9.03
N THR A 264 -24.69 -6.52 -9.73
CA THR A 264 -26.02 -6.97 -9.31
C THR A 264 -25.94 -7.86 -8.07
N ALA A 265 -24.93 -8.74 -7.97
CA ALA A 265 -24.67 -9.53 -6.78
C ALA A 265 -24.03 -8.69 -5.68
N MET A 266 -23.25 -7.63 -5.92
CA MET A 266 -22.82 -6.69 -4.88
C MET A 266 -24.01 -5.94 -4.31
N ARG A 267 -24.90 -5.44 -5.18
CA ARG A 267 -26.14 -4.75 -4.78
C ARG A 267 -27.07 -5.71 -4.04
N ASN A 268 -27.29 -6.91 -4.55
CA ASN A 268 -28.11 -7.93 -3.88
C ASN A 268 -27.43 -8.46 -2.60
N TRP A 269 -26.11 -8.61 -2.57
CA TRP A 269 -25.36 -9.06 -1.39
C TRP A 269 -25.29 -7.98 -0.30
N LEU A 270 -25.16 -6.70 -0.65
CA LEU A 270 -25.30 -5.58 0.32
C LEU A 270 -26.71 -5.51 0.91
N LEU A 271 -27.73 -5.91 0.12
CA LEU A 271 -29.12 -6.03 0.57
C LEU A 271 -29.35 -7.30 1.41
N GLU A 272 -28.64 -8.41 1.13
CA GLU A 272 -28.87 -9.72 1.74
C GLU A 272 -27.85 -10.12 2.84
N ASN A 273 -26.72 -9.43 2.99
CA ASN A 273 -25.61 -9.78 3.88
C ASN A 273 -24.97 -8.55 4.59
N PRO A 274 -25.60 -7.99 5.65
CA PRO A 274 -24.91 -7.11 6.59
C PRO A 274 -23.75 -7.85 7.29
N GLN A 275 -22.69 -7.14 7.67
CA GLN A 275 -21.38 -7.63 8.12
C GLN A 275 -21.35 -9.05 8.77
N GLY A 276 -20.57 -9.98 8.18
CA GLY A 276 -20.04 -11.15 8.92
C GLY A 276 -19.87 -12.55 8.26
N LYS A 277 -20.15 -12.81 6.97
CA LYS A 277 -20.48 -14.20 6.55
C LYS A 277 -19.46 -15.06 5.74
N GLN A 278 -18.31 -14.53 5.29
CA GLN A 278 -17.16 -15.24 4.63
C GLN A 278 -17.38 -16.23 3.44
N GLY A 279 -16.74 -15.92 2.29
CA GLY A 279 -15.98 -16.86 1.42
C GLY A 279 -16.55 -17.26 0.04
N ARG A 280 -15.71 -17.69 -0.93
CA ARG A 280 -15.30 -17.03 -2.21
C ARG A 280 -15.41 -18.01 -3.41
N HIS A 281 -15.62 -17.54 -4.67
CA HIS A 281 -15.42 -18.30 -5.94
C HIS A 281 -14.92 -17.42 -7.14
N MET A 282 -14.58 -18.04 -8.29
CA MET A 282 -13.71 -17.56 -9.42
C MET A 282 -14.42 -16.91 -10.64
N TYR A 283 -13.67 -16.15 -11.49
CA TYR A 283 -14.14 -15.22 -12.57
C TYR A 283 -13.29 -15.24 -13.88
N SER A 284 -13.77 -14.54 -14.94
CA SER A 284 -13.19 -14.35 -16.31
C SER A 284 -12.89 -12.87 -16.64
N SER A 285 -12.25 -12.54 -17.78
CA SER A 285 -11.73 -11.21 -18.15
C SER A 285 -12.47 -10.45 -19.27
N ASP A 286 -13.27 -11.14 -20.10
CA ASP A 286 -13.85 -10.57 -21.32
C ASP A 286 -14.89 -9.46 -21.04
N GLU A 287 -15.44 -9.38 -19.82
CA GLU A 287 -16.54 -8.45 -19.49
C GLU A 287 -16.04 -7.07 -19.04
N PHE A 288 -14.74 -6.79 -19.16
CA PHE A 288 -14.16 -5.43 -19.06
C PHE A 288 -13.82 -4.81 -20.42
N GLY A 289 -14.29 -5.42 -21.52
CA GLY A 289 -13.84 -5.05 -22.86
C GLY A 289 -12.37 -5.39 -23.11
N LEU A 290 -11.81 -6.29 -22.30
CA LEU A 290 -10.45 -6.81 -22.45
C LEU A 290 -10.57 -8.25 -22.91
N SER A 291 -10.45 -8.47 -24.22
CA SER A 291 -10.42 -9.84 -24.72
C SER A 291 -9.19 -10.56 -24.19
N ARG A 292 -9.27 -11.88 -24.06
CA ARG A 292 -8.09 -12.71 -23.79
C ARG A 292 -6.92 -12.40 -24.73
N GLU A 293 -7.21 -12.06 -25.98
CA GLU A 293 -6.24 -11.71 -27.00
C GLU A 293 -5.59 -10.34 -26.74
N ASP A 294 -6.34 -9.37 -26.21
CA ASP A 294 -5.81 -8.08 -25.75
C ASP A 294 -4.87 -8.25 -24.56
N ILE A 295 -5.23 -9.09 -23.60
CA ILE A 295 -4.39 -9.42 -22.44
C ILE A 295 -3.13 -10.16 -22.90
N GLN A 296 -3.28 -11.15 -23.79
CA GLN A 296 -2.15 -11.88 -24.36
C GLN A 296 -1.19 -10.98 -25.13
N THR A 297 -1.72 -10.03 -25.91
CA THR A 297 -0.93 -9.09 -26.69
C THR A 297 -0.23 -8.07 -25.80
N ARG A 298 -0.97 -7.43 -24.89
CA ARG A 298 -0.44 -6.39 -24.00
C ARG A 298 0.61 -6.92 -23.01
N TYR A 299 0.47 -8.17 -22.59
CA TYR A 299 1.38 -8.81 -21.63
C TYR A 299 2.19 -9.95 -22.26
N ALA A 300 2.38 -9.96 -23.59
CA ALA A 300 3.04 -11.03 -24.33
C ALA A 300 4.43 -11.36 -23.78
N ASP A 301 5.24 -10.33 -23.53
CA ASP A 301 6.60 -10.51 -22.99
C ASP A 301 6.58 -11.19 -21.62
N TYR A 302 5.67 -10.78 -20.73
CA TYR A 302 5.51 -11.39 -19.41
C TYR A 302 5.00 -12.85 -19.52
N ILE A 303 4.02 -13.11 -20.38
CA ILE A 303 3.45 -14.45 -20.58
C ILE A 303 4.51 -15.40 -21.15
N ASN A 304 5.26 -14.94 -22.16
CA ASN A 304 6.33 -15.72 -22.78
C ASN A 304 7.45 -16.03 -21.78
N LEU A 305 7.82 -15.05 -20.94
CA LEU A 305 8.91 -15.19 -19.99
C LEU A 305 8.55 -16.06 -18.77
N PHE A 306 7.31 -15.99 -18.28
CA PHE A 306 6.93 -16.60 -16.99
C PHE A 306 5.80 -17.63 -17.02
N LEU A 307 4.96 -17.69 -18.06
CA LEU A 307 3.73 -18.50 -18.08
C LEU A 307 3.65 -19.52 -19.24
N SER A 308 4.62 -19.55 -20.14
CA SER A 308 4.60 -20.38 -21.37
C SER A 308 4.91 -21.87 -21.15
N SER A 309 5.47 -22.26 -20.00
CA SER A 309 5.91 -23.64 -19.71
C SER A 309 4.85 -24.56 -19.09
N THR A 310 3.67 -24.05 -18.70
CA THR A 310 2.64 -24.84 -17.99
C THR A 310 1.65 -25.59 -18.89
N SER A 311 1.78 -25.52 -20.22
CA SER A 311 0.79 -26.11 -21.15
C SER A 311 1.17 -27.49 -21.73
N SER A 312 2.34 -28.07 -21.38
CA SER A 312 2.87 -29.26 -22.08
C SER A 312 2.53 -30.62 -21.45
N ASN A 313 1.93 -30.71 -20.26
CA ASN A 313 1.94 -31.96 -19.47
C ASN A 313 0.59 -32.65 -19.19
N ASN A 314 -0.47 -32.35 -19.94
CA ASN A 314 -1.72 -33.11 -19.86
C ASN A 314 -2.11 -33.71 -21.22
N GLN A 315 -1.45 -34.80 -21.61
CA GLN A 315 -2.09 -35.82 -22.46
C GLN A 315 -2.50 -36.99 -21.56
N PRO A 316 -3.77 -37.46 -21.63
CA PRO A 316 -4.18 -38.64 -20.91
C PRO A 316 -3.52 -39.87 -21.54
N SER A 317 -2.72 -40.57 -20.73
CA SER A 317 -2.16 -41.88 -21.08
C SER A 317 -3.31 -42.84 -21.36
N SER A 318 -3.53 -43.17 -22.63
CA SER A 318 -4.36 -44.31 -23.04
C SER A 318 -3.67 -45.59 -22.59
N VAL A 319 -4.17 -46.21 -21.53
CA VAL A 319 -3.81 -47.58 -21.15
C VAL A 319 -4.73 -48.51 -21.94
N ASN A 320 -4.10 -49.39 -22.72
CA ASN A 320 -4.72 -50.49 -23.47
C ASN A 320 -5.40 -51.52 -22.57
#